data_AF-A0A354ITT0-F1
#
_entry.id   AF-A0A354ITT0-F1
#
_cell.length_a   1.000
_cell.length_b   1.000
_cell.length_c   1.000
_cell.angle_alpha   90.00
_cell.angle_beta   90.00
_cell.angle_gamma   90.00
#
_symmetry.space_group_name_H-M   'P 1'
#
loop_
_entity.id
_entity.type
_entity.pdbx_description
1 polymer ?
#
loop_
_entity_poly.entity_id
_entity_poly.type
_entity_poly.pdbx_seq_one_letter_code
_entity_poly.pdbx_strand_id
1 'polypeptide(L)'
;RQWFKSRVGIGFTETPRDMAFCSHTILSGEPMMVADARLDGRFCDNPLVTGPPHVCFYAGVPLVDARGFRLGALCVMDREPRRLRERELRALEELAAIAAEEIRRRPASM
;
A
#
# COMPACT_ATOMS: atom_id res chain seq x y z
N ARG A 1 7.14 9.90 7.81
CA ARG A 1 6.81 10.08 6.38
C ARG A 1 6.61 8.70 5.76
N GLN A 2 5.85 8.58 4.67
CA GLN A 2 5.82 7.41 3.80
C GLN A 2 6.59 7.75 2.52
N TRP A 3 7.66 7.03 2.22
CA TRP A 3 8.45 7.23 1.01
C TRP A 3 8.24 6.09 0.01
N PHE A 4 8.22 6.39 -1.28
CA PHE A 4 8.01 5.40 -2.34
C PHE A 4 9.34 4.92 -2.94
N LYS A 5 9.76 3.68 -2.62
CA LYS A 5 10.93 3.04 -3.23
C LYS A 5 10.77 2.80 -4.73
N SER A 6 9.55 2.50 -5.13
CA SER A 6 9.13 2.35 -6.51
C SER A 6 7.69 2.84 -6.61
N ARG A 7 7.33 3.44 -7.75
CA ARG A 7 5.99 3.96 -8.01
C ARG A 7 5.72 4.01 -9.51
N VAL A 8 4.46 3.78 -9.88
CA VAL A 8 3.91 3.99 -11.21
C VAL A 8 2.53 4.62 -11.05
N GLY A 9 2.17 5.58 -11.90
CA GLY A 9 0.82 6.19 -11.90
C GLY A 9 0.57 7.29 -10.86
N ILE A 10 1.55 7.62 -10.01
CA ILE A 10 1.51 8.76 -9.08
C ILE A 10 2.67 9.70 -9.36
N GLY A 11 2.49 11.01 -9.16
CA GLY A 11 3.50 12.05 -9.45
C GLY A 11 4.45 12.38 -8.29
N PHE A 12 4.01 12.14 -7.06
CA PHE A 12 4.75 12.48 -5.83
C PHE A 12 5.65 11.33 -5.36
N THR A 13 6.74 11.65 -4.67
CA THR A 13 7.77 10.70 -4.19
C THR A 13 7.57 10.25 -2.74
N GLU A 14 6.72 10.94 -2.00
CA GLU A 14 6.37 10.63 -0.62
C GLU A 14 5.02 11.22 -0.24
N THR A 15 4.47 10.76 0.88
CA THR A 15 3.32 11.35 1.55
C THR A 15 3.55 11.51 3.05
N PRO A 16 2.84 12.45 3.71
CA PRO A 16 2.68 12.43 5.15
C PRO A 16 2.16 11.06 5.65
N ARG A 17 2.64 10.61 6.81
CA ARG A 17 2.36 9.24 7.31
C ARG A 17 0.94 9.06 7.82
N ASP A 18 0.38 10.13 8.37
CA ASP A 18 -1.02 10.29 8.77
C ASP A 18 -1.99 10.18 7.59
N MET A 19 -1.57 10.55 6.38
CA MET A 19 -2.37 10.40 5.16
C MET A 19 -2.20 9.03 4.48
N ALA A 20 -1.22 8.24 4.89
CA ALA A 20 -0.82 7.03 4.20
C ALA A 20 -1.69 5.81 4.54
N PHE A 21 -2.41 5.29 3.54
CA PHE A 21 -3.12 4.00 3.61
C PHE A 21 -2.20 2.86 4.05
N CYS A 22 -0.95 2.83 3.58
CA CYS A 22 -0.01 1.76 3.93
C CYS A 22 0.35 1.73 5.42
N SER A 23 0.18 2.84 6.15
CA SER A 23 0.35 2.85 7.60
C SER A 23 -0.62 1.87 8.27
N HIS A 24 -1.86 1.77 7.76
CA HIS A 24 -2.86 0.84 8.27
C HIS A 24 -2.56 -0.61 7.86
N THR A 25 -2.15 -0.84 6.61
CA THR A 25 -1.71 -2.16 6.13
C THR A 25 -0.60 -2.73 7.01
N ILE A 26 0.45 -1.93 7.26
CA ILE A 26 1.58 -2.32 8.09
C ILE A 26 1.14 -2.66 9.52
N LEU A 27 0.26 -1.86 10.13
CA LEU A 27 -0.19 -2.12 11.50
C LEU A 27 -1.01 -3.40 11.62
N SER A 28 -1.85 -3.71 10.63
CA SER A 28 -2.66 -4.93 10.63
C SER A 28 -1.84 -6.21 10.50
N GLY A 29 -0.73 -6.19 9.75
CA GLY A 29 0.08 -7.39 9.48
C GLY A 29 -0.53 -8.32 8.42
N GLU A 30 -1.70 -7.99 7.91
CA GLU A 30 -2.46 -8.75 6.93
C GLU A 30 -2.74 -7.90 5.68
N PRO A 31 -3.11 -8.49 4.53
CA PRO A 31 -3.60 -7.74 3.40
C PRO A 31 -4.81 -6.86 3.78
N MET A 32 -4.76 -5.59 3.38
CA MET A 32 -5.85 -4.65 3.59
C MET A 32 -6.47 -4.27 2.24
N MET A 33 -7.80 -4.38 2.16
CA MET A 33 -8.57 -3.93 1.00
C MET A 33 -9.60 -2.88 1.43
N VAL A 34 -9.67 -1.80 0.68
CA VAL A 34 -10.67 -0.73 0.80
C VAL A 34 -11.34 -0.63 -0.56
N ALA A 35 -12.58 -1.11 -0.64
CA ALA A 35 -13.30 -1.17 -1.92
C ALA A 35 -13.72 0.23 -2.41
N ASP A 36 -14.10 1.10 -1.47
CA ASP A 36 -14.40 2.51 -1.69
C ASP A 36 -14.02 3.33 -0.45
N ALA A 37 -12.94 4.10 -0.55
CA ALA A 37 -12.36 4.89 0.52
C ALA A 37 -13.26 6.08 0.93
N ARG A 38 -14.19 6.49 0.06
CA ARG A 38 -15.17 7.54 0.37
C ARG A 38 -16.21 7.07 1.39
N LEU A 39 -16.41 5.75 1.47
CA LEU A 39 -17.36 5.09 2.39
C LEU A 39 -16.66 4.46 3.60
N ASP A 40 -15.33 4.42 3.61
CA ASP A 40 -14.56 3.84 4.71
C ASP A 40 -14.27 4.92 5.75
N GLY A 41 -14.81 4.76 6.97
CA GLY A 41 -14.64 5.74 8.05
C GLY A 41 -13.19 6.00 8.47
N ARG A 42 -12.23 5.16 8.06
CA ARG A 42 -10.80 5.40 8.27
C ARG A 42 -10.21 6.40 7.27
N PHE A 43 -10.83 6.56 6.11
CA PHE A 43 -10.26 7.22 4.94
C PHE A 43 -11.17 8.27 4.28
N CYS A 44 -12.46 8.34 4.63
CA CYS A 44 -13.42 9.21 3.95
C CYS A 44 -13.02 10.70 3.96
N ASP A 45 -12.36 11.16 5.02
CA ASP A 45 -11.86 12.54 5.17
C ASP A 45 -10.38 12.70 4.77
N ASN A 46 -9.73 11.64 4.28
CA ASN A 46 -8.32 11.67 3.93
C ASN A 46 -8.09 12.60 2.73
N PRO A 47 -7.09 13.52 2.77
CA PRO A 47 -6.80 14.43 1.66
C PRO A 47 -6.51 13.75 0.32
N LEU A 48 -6.01 12.51 0.33
CA LEU A 48 -5.80 11.72 -0.89
C LEU A 48 -7.10 11.19 -1.50
N VAL A 49 -8.18 11.17 -0.72
CA VAL A 49 -9.54 10.74 -1.13
C VAL A 49 -10.37 11.95 -1.54
N THR A 50 -10.44 12.97 -0.67
CA THR A 50 -11.25 14.17 -0.89
C THR A 50 -10.64 15.12 -1.93
N GLY A 51 -9.31 15.15 -2.02
CA GLY A 51 -8.55 15.90 -3.01
C GLY A 51 -7.76 15.00 -3.95
N PRO A 52 -6.97 15.59 -4.86
CA PRO A 52 -6.07 14.83 -5.74
C PRO A 52 -5.16 13.89 -4.93
N PRO A 53 -4.98 12.62 -5.33
CA PRO A 53 -5.35 12.06 -6.64
C PRO A 53 -6.75 11.44 -6.72
N HIS A 54 -7.61 11.65 -5.71
CA HIS A 54 -8.95 11.08 -5.58
C HIS A 54 -8.94 9.55 -5.49
N VAL A 55 -8.14 9.02 -4.55
CA VAL A 55 -8.09 7.59 -4.26
C VAL A 55 -9.47 7.10 -3.82
N CYS A 56 -10.01 6.12 -4.54
CA CYS A 56 -11.26 5.46 -4.22
C CYS A 56 -11.01 4.02 -3.81
N PHE A 57 -10.17 3.29 -4.54
CA PHE A 57 -9.83 1.92 -4.22
C PHE A 57 -8.40 1.82 -3.71
N TYR A 58 -8.18 0.96 -2.72
CA TYR A 58 -6.85 0.59 -2.24
C TYR A 58 -6.80 -0.92 -1.94
N ALA A 59 -5.73 -1.57 -2.35
CA ALA A 59 -5.34 -2.87 -1.82
C ALA A 59 -3.85 -2.88 -1.52
N GLY A 60 -3.48 -3.28 -0.32
CA GLY A 60 -2.10 -3.32 0.13
C GLY A 60 -1.77 -4.63 0.84
N VAL A 61 -0.58 -5.14 0.59
CA VAL A 61 -0.01 -6.31 1.27
C VAL A 61 1.26 -5.86 2.00
N PRO A 62 1.43 -6.23 3.29
CA PRO A 62 2.62 -5.85 4.04
C PRO A 62 3.89 -6.50 3.45
N LEU A 63 4.97 -5.74 3.40
CA LEU A 63 6.31 -6.24 3.08
C LEU A 63 6.98 -6.66 4.39
N VAL A 64 7.10 -7.97 4.61
CA VAL A 64 7.63 -8.54 5.85
C VAL A 64 8.98 -9.22 5.57
N ASP A 65 10.01 -8.87 6.34
CA ASP A 65 11.31 -9.54 6.25
C ASP A 65 11.31 -10.90 6.96
N ALA A 66 12.37 -11.69 6.78
CA ALA A 66 12.51 -13.01 7.41
C ALA A 66 12.54 -12.99 8.95
N ARG A 67 12.67 -11.81 9.58
CA ARG A 67 12.64 -11.62 11.03
C ARG A 67 11.28 -11.11 11.52
N GLY A 68 10.30 -10.98 10.62
CA GLY A 68 8.97 -10.46 10.93
C GLY A 68 8.87 -8.93 10.96
N PHE A 69 9.92 -8.20 10.55
CA PHE A 69 9.85 -6.73 10.49
C PHE A 69 9.03 -6.30 9.28
N ARG A 70 8.04 -5.44 9.54
CA ARG A 70 7.16 -4.88 8.52
C ARG A 70 7.80 -3.62 7.94
N LEU A 71 8.49 -3.80 6.82
CA LEU A 71 9.31 -2.78 6.16
C LEU A 71 8.46 -1.71 5.46
N GLY A 72 7.25 -2.08 5.03
CA GLY A 72 6.40 -1.25 4.19
C GLY A 72 5.17 -2.02 3.70
N ALA A 73 4.61 -1.58 2.58
CA ALA A 73 3.58 -2.32 1.86
C ALA A 73 3.81 -2.22 0.35
N LEU A 74 3.45 -3.28 -0.38
CA LEU A 74 3.17 -3.21 -1.81
C LEU A 74 1.68 -2.95 -1.96
N CYS A 75 1.30 -1.94 -2.74
CA CYS A 75 -0.10 -1.59 -2.89
C CYS A 75 -0.46 -1.15 -4.31
N VAL A 76 -1.74 -1.31 -4.63
CA VAL A 76 -2.40 -0.77 -5.82
C VAL A 76 -3.52 0.16 -5.38
N MET A 77 -3.77 1.18 -6.20
CA MET A 77 -4.78 2.21 -5.93
C MET A 77 -5.51 2.54 -7.22
N ASP A 78 -6.78 2.92 -7.13
CA ASP A 78 -7.59 3.34 -8.27
C ASP A 78 -8.54 4.48 -7.87
N ARG A 79 -9.07 5.21 -8.85
CA ARG A 79 -10.06 6.29 -8.67
C ARG A 79 -11.49 5.77 -8.73
N GLU A 80 -11.69 4.53 -9.13
CA GLU A 80 -12.99 3.87 -9.15
C GLU A 80 -13.10 2.80 -8.06
N PRO A 81 -14.31 2.53 -7.53
CA PRO A 81 -14.52 1.43 -6.59
C PRO A 81 -14.15 0.09 -7.21
N ARG A 82 -13.49 -0.78 -6.45
CA ARG A 82 -13.10 -2.10 -6.93
C ARG A 82 -13.03 -3.12 -5.80
N ARG A 83 -13.18 -4.39 -6.15
CA ARG A 83 -12.85 -5.53 -5.29
C ARG A 83 -11.96 -6.48 -6.06
N LEU A 84 -10.80 -6.82 -5.50
CA LEU A 84 -9.94 -7.84 -6.12
C LEU A 84 -10.61 -9.20 -6.02
N ARG A 85 -10.54 -9.96 -7.10
CA ARG A 85 -10.81 -11.40 -7.08
C ARG A 85 -9.70 -12.09 -6.31
N GLU A 86 -9.97 -13.27 -5.76
CA GLU A 86 -8.96 -14.01 -4.99
C GLU A 86 -7.65 -14.22 -5.75
N ARG A 87 -7.72 -14.52 -7.05
CA ARG A 87 -6.53 -14.67 -7.90
C ARG A 87 -5.68 -13.40 -7.99
N GLU A 88 -6.33 -12.23 -7.98
CA GLU A 88 -5.64 -10.93 -8.07
C GLU A 88 -5.00 -10.58 -6.72
N LEU A 89 -5.69 -10.90 -5.61
CA LEU A 89 -5.11 -10.75 -4.28
C LEU A 89 -3.90 -11.68 -4.09
N ARG A 90 -4.02 -12.97 -4.47
CA ARG A 90 -2.90 -13.92 -4.43
C ARG A 90 -1.70 -13.44 -5.23
N ALA A 91 -1.93 -12.93 -6.44
CA ALA A 91 -0.86 -12.35 -7.26
C ALA A 91 -0.20 -11.14 -6.56
N LEU A 92 -0.98 -10.28 -5.90
CA LEU A 92 -0.43 -9.15 -5.14
C LEU A 92 0.41 -9.61 -3.94
N GLU A 93 -0.01 -10.68 -3.26
CA GLU A 93 0.75 -11.31 -2.15
C GLU A 93 2.07 -11.91 -2.63
N GLU A 94 2.05 -12.65 -3.74
CA GLU A 94 3.25 -13.20 -4.37
C GLU A 94 4.24 -12.09 -4.77
N LEU A 95 3.74 -11.01 -5.38
CA LEU A 95 4.57 -9.86 -5.72
C LEU A 95 5.15 -9.16 -4.48
N ALA A 96 4.40 -9.08 -3.39
CA ALA A 96 4.88 -8.53 -2.13
C ALA A 96 5.99 -9.39 -1.52
N ALA A 97 5.87 -10.72 -1.58
CA ALA A 97 6.91 -11.64 -1.13
C ALA A 97 8.20 -11.49 -1.95
N ILE A 98 8.09 -11.40 -3.29
CA ILE A 98 9.24 -11.15 -4.17
C ILE A 98 9.88 -9.80 -3.84
N ALA A 99 9.09 -8.74 -3.67
CA ALA A 99 9.60 -7.41 -3.35
C ALA A 99 10.34 -7.39 -2.00
N ALA A 100 9.82 -8.08 -0.97
CA ALA A 100 10.47 -8.18 0.33
C ALA A 100 11.83 -8.90 0.24
N GLU A 101 11.88 -9.98 -0.55
CA GLU A 101 13.12 -10.71 -0.82
C GLU A 101 14.16 -9.87 -1.57
N GLU A 102 13.74 -9.09 -2.56
CA GLU A 102 14.64 -8.19 -3.30
C GLU A 102 15.18 -7.03 -2.44
N ILE A 103 14.36 -6.51 -1.52
CA ILE A 103 14.82 -5.52 -0.54
C ILE A 103 15.90 -6.13 0.36
N ARG A 104 15.72 -7.37 0.82
CA ARG A 104 16.71 -8.08 1.64
C ARG A 104 18.03 -8.28 0.90
N ARG A 105 17.99 -8.58 -0.40
CA ARG A 105 19.18 -8.82 -1.23
C ARG A 105 20.04 -7.58 -1.45
N ARG A 106 19.46 -6.38 -1.31
CA ARG A 106 20.15 -5.11 -1.46
C ARG A 106 20.31 -4.47 -0.08
N PRO A 107 21.33 -4.86 0.72
CA PRO A 107 21.66 -4.09 1.90
C PRO A 107 21.86 -2.64 1.46
N ALA A 108 21.28 -1.69 2.20
CA ALA A 108 21.51 -0.28 1.95
C ALA A 108 23.03 -0.06 1.91
N SER A 109 23.57 0.30 0.75
CA SER A 109 24.90 0.93 0.71
C SER A 109 24.81 2.15 1.61
N MET A 110 25.52 2.10 2.74
CA MET A 110 25.74 3.26 3.60
C MET A 110 26.60 4.28 2.87
#